data_AF-A0A085W4Y7-F1
#
_entry.id   AF-A0A085W4Y7-F1
#
_cell.length_a   1.000
_cell.length_b   1.000
_cell.length_c   1.000
_cell.angle_alpha   90.00
_cell.angle_beta   90.00
_cell.angle_gamma   90.00
#
_symmetry.space_group_name_H-M   'P 1'
#
loop_
_entity.id
_entity.type
_entity.pdbx_description
1 polymer ?
#
loop_
_entity_poly.entity_id
_entity_poly.type
_entity_poly.pdbx_seq_one_letter_code
_entity_poly.pdbx_strand_id
1 'polypeptide(L)'
;MHERLLPPSAAPNAWETVPDAEQNFTVSVPRGWRSRAWVQSNGTIPVQLVKTESPDGETSLFLGDPTIPQFMDPAAVVFSPPPGVVVRPYISIEHFLPFYAQQRFGGLPGFKMGSMAPSPELFQLLLQSAQRTGAQVGITAGRFTFSFDEGPRRVQALLFGACTNFGPIWFAEVYGVSTVGQAEAFAPALLEMLASRRTNPAVIRRLQEERARSAAQHQATMAMINQNTAFLQSQHQQNMSALRGMAASHQAHMDSLHASHDAHNAAWQSQQAAQSAAHSAYMHSHSSDDSHRRSINAITEERTVMDREGNTYQVADGYDRYFRRRSDGAWIGTPAHRDLRDIPGVNPDDYEEVKIKV
;
A
#
# COMPACT_ATOMS: atom_id res chain seq x y z
N MET A 1 -36.35 65.63 17.96
CA MET A 1 -35.78 64.66 18.94
C MET A 1 -34.29 64.89 18.96
N HIS A 2 -33.76 65.57 19.99
CA HIS A 2 -32.32 65.67 20.19
C HIS A 2 -31.87 64.36 20.82
N GLU A 3 -31.30 63.49 20.01
CA GLU A 3 -30.55 62.31 20.46
C GLU A 3 -29.45 62.83 21.39
N ARG A 4 -29.55 62.51 22.69
CA ARG A 4 -28.50 62.84 23.65
C ARG A 4 -27.27 62.02 23.25
N LEU A 5 -26.34 62.66 22.54
CA LEU A 5 -25.01 62.11 22.31
C LEU A 5 -24.43 61.73 23.67
N LEU A 6 -24.12 60.44 23.84
CA LEU A 6 -23.42 59.95 25.01
C LEU A 6 -22.02 60.60 25.04
N PRO A 7 -21.47 60.91 26.23
CA PRO A 7 -20.12 61.43 26.33
C PRO A 7 -19.12 60.42 25.72
N PRO A 8 -18.04 60.89 25.07
CA PRO A 8 -17.06 60.01 24.44
C PRO A 8 -16.50 59.02 25.46
N SER A 9 -16.39 57.76 25.08
CA SER A 9 -15.93 56.71 25.99
C SER A 9 -14.52 57.00 26.51
N ALA A 10 -14.40 57.21 27.82
CA ALA A 10 -13.13 57.12 28.53
C ALA A 10 -12.72 55.65 28.71
N ALA A 11 -11.47 55.41 29.09
CA ALA A 11 -11.01 54.09 29.48
C ALA A 11 -11.83 53.57 30.69
N PRO A 12 -12.22 52.28 30.69
CA PRO A 12 -13.08 51.75 31.73
C PRO A 12 -12.36 51.63 33.09
N ASN A 13 -13.09 51.91 34.17
CA ASN A 13 -12.62 51.82 35.56
C ASN A 13 -13.40 50.80 36.41
N ALA A 14 -14.42 50.15 35.85
CA ALA A 14 -15.25 49.16 36.51
C ALA A 14 -15.39 47.91 35.65
N TRP A 15 -15.43 46.74 36.29
CA TRP A 15 -15.38 45.44 35.64
C TRP A 15 -16.53 44.54 36.07
N GLU A 16 -16.92 43.63 35.19
CA GLU A 16 -17.82 42.52 35.48
C GLU A 16 -17.32 41.24 34.83
N THR A 17 -17.54 40.11 35.50
CA THR A 17 -17.15 38.80 34.96
C THR A 17 -18.28 38.22 34.14
N VAL A 18 -18.00 37.86 32.89
CA VAL A 18 -18.95 37.19 32.00
C VAL A 18 -18.46 35.78 31.67
N PRO A 19 -19.31 34.76 31.75
CA PRO A 19 -19.02 33.45 31.19
C PRO A 19 -19.22 33.47 29.68
N ASP A 20 -18.57 32.55 28.97
CA ASP A 20 -19.01 32.22 27.61
C ASP A 20 -20.35 31.46 27.62
N ALA A 21 -21.01 31.39 26.47
CA ALA A 21 -22.32 30.77 26.33
C ALA A 21 -22.38 29.30 26.79
N GLU A 22 -21.26 28.57 26.68
CA GLU A 22 -21.15 27.15 27.04
C GLU A 22 -20.47 26.94 28.40
N GLN A 23 -20.15 28.01 29.13
CA GLN A 23 -19.46 27.98 30.43
C GLN A 23 -18.10 27.26 30.40
N ASN A 24 -17.42 27.28 29.25
CA ASN A 24 -16.06 26.81 29.07
C ASN A 24 -15.01 27.73 29.74
N PHE A 25 -15.24 29.04 29.77
CA PHE A 25 -14.36 30.01 30.40
C PHE A 25 -15.11 31.25 30.88
N THR A 26 -14.46 32.02 31.74
CA THR A 26 -14.91 33.35 32.18
C THR A 26 -13.86 34.40 31.85
N VAL A 27 -14.31 35.64 31.69
CA VAL A 27 -13.44 36.80 31.41
C VAL A 27 -14.01 38.04 32.10
N SER A 28 -13.15 38.93 32.61
CA SER A 28 -13.58 40.25 33.07
C SER A 28 -13.67 41.19 31.89
N VAL A 29 -14.82 41.85 31.74
CA VAL A 29 -15.08 42.85 30.70
C VAL A 29 -15.46 44.19 31.34
N PRO A 30 -15.31 45.31 30.63
CA PRO A 30 -15.76 46.61 31.11
C PRO A 30 -17.25 46.60 31.47
N ARG A 31 -17.58 47.05 32.69
CA ARG A 31 -18.96 47.07 33.16
C ARG A 31 -19.81 48.00 32.31
N GLY A 32 -20.98 47.52 31.90
CA GLY A 32 -21.95 48.31 31.12
C GLY A 32 -21.63 48.38 29.62
N TRP A 33 -20.56 47.72 29.16
CA TRP A 33 -20.28 47.55 27.74
C TRP A 33 -21.02 46.34 27.19
N ARG A 34 -21.46 46.41 25.94
CA ARG A 34 -22.10 45.28 25.26
C ARG A 34 -21.03 44.22 24.99
N SER A 35 -21.09 43.11 25.72
CA SER A 35 -20.04 42.10 25.72
C SER A 35 -20.57 40.71 25.33
N ARG A 36 -19.76 39.94 24.61
CA ARG A 36 -20.01 38.55 24.27
C ARG A 36 -18.73 37.75 24.40
N ALA A 37 -18.80 36.62 25.10
CA ALA A 37 -17.75 35.60 25.15
C ALA A 37 -18.27 34.29 24.54
N TRP A 38 -17.45 33.62 23.74
CA TRP A 38 -17.79 32.34 23.13
C TRP A 38 -16.53 31.53 22.81
N VAL A 39 -16.71 30.25 22.57
CA VAL A 39 -15.65 29.37 22.06
C VAL A 39 -15.95 29.05 20.59
N GLN A 40 -14.92 29.04 19.75
CA GLN A 40 -15.03 28.58 18.37
C GLN A 40 -13.88 27.65 18.05
N SER A 41 -14.18 26.49 17.48
CA SER A 41 -13.16 25.55 17.01
C SER A 41 -12.71 25.93 15.61
N ASN A 42 -11.41 26.22 15.44
CA ASN A 42 -10.76 26.34 14.14
C ASN A 42 -9.75 25.19 13.98
N GLY A 43 -10.25 24.02 13.61
CA GLY A 43 -9.48 22.78 13.62
C GLY A 43 -9.51 22.09 14.99
N THR A 44 -8.34 21.68 15.49
CA THR A 44 -8.21 20.80 16.67
C THR A 44 -8.22 21.52 18.01
N ILE A 45 -8.01 22.84 18.06
CA ILE A 45 -7.91 23.61 19.30
C ILE A 45 -9.04 24.64 19.34
N PRO A 46 -9.87 24.64 20.41
CA PRO A 46 -10.88 25.66 20.61
C PRO A 46 -10.23 27.01 20.92
N VAL A 47 -10.67 28.06 20.21
CA VAL A 47 -10.26 29.44 20.44
C VAL A 47 -11.29 30.11 21.34
N GLN A 48 -10.83 30.71 22.44
CA GLN A 48 -11.65 31.50 23.34
C GLN A 48 -11.73 32.93 22.83
N LEU A 49 -12.94 33.38 22.49
CA LEU A 49 -13.19 34.64 21.82
C LEU A 49 -14.02 35.57 22.70
N VAL A 50 -13.67 36.85 22.67
CA VAL A 50 -14.40 37.89 23.39
C VAL A 50 -14.53 39.10 22.49
N LYS A 51 -15.71 39.72 22.47
CA LYS A 51 -15.92 41.04 21.87
C LYS A 51 -16.67 41.90 22.87
N THR A 52 -16.21 43.12 23.08
CA THR A 52 -16.89 44.11 23.92
C THR A 52 -16.92 45.46 23.20
N GLU A 53 -18.00 46.18 23.37
CA GLU A 53 -18.27 47.44 22.66
C GLU A 53 -18.81 48.48 23.64
N SER A 54 -18.26 49.68 23.57
CA SER A 54 -18.63 50.79 24.43
C SER A 54 -20.09 51.20 24.21
N PRO A 55 -20.75 51.81 25.22
CA PRO A 55 -22.15 52.23 25.11
C PRO A 55 -22.44 53.19 23.95
N ASP A 56 -21.46 53.99 23.53
CA ASP A 56 -21.53 54.92 22.39
C ASP A 56 -21.26 54.24 21.04
N GLY A 57 -20.83 52.97 21.03
CA GLY A 57 -20.44 52.24 19.82
C GLY A 57 -19.15 52.77 19.16
N GLU A 58 -18.42 53.69 19.81
CA GLU A 58 -17.23 54.31 19.23
C GLU A 58 -15.96 53.51 19.51
N THR A 59 -15.99 52.59 20.47
CA THR A 59 -14.85 51.75 20.84
C THR A 59 -15.24 50.28 20.90
N SER A 60 -14.42 49.43 20.30
CA SER A 60 -14.55 47.97 20.42
C SER A 60 -13.22 47.34 20.83
N LEU A 61 -13.30 46.34 21.70
CA LEU A 61 -12.18 45.49 22.09
C LEU A 61 -12.51 44.04 21.70
N PHE A 62 -11.51 43.29 21.27
CA PHE A 62 -11.69 41.86 21.02
C PHE A 62 -10.50 41.04 21.49
N LEU A 63 -10.79 39.80 21.92
CA LEU A 63 -9.80 38.78 22.19
C LEU A 63 -9.91 37.64 21.17
N GLY A 64 -8.80 37.35 20.49
CA GLY A 64 -8.68 36.25 19.53
C GLY A 64 -9.31 36.52 18.16
N ASP A 65 -8.88 35.75 17.17
CA ASP A 65 -9.49 35.70 15.84
C ASP A 65 -9.61 34.22 15.40
N PRO A 66 -10.83 33.70 15.18
CA PRO A 66 -11.02 32.31 14.77
C PRO A 66 -10.54 32.01 13.35
N THR A 67 -10.20 33.01 12.55
CA THR A 67 -9.73 32.82 11.17
C THR A 67 -8.24 32.53 11.11
N ILE A 68 -7.50 32.77 12.20
CA ILE A 68 -6.09 32.42 12.28
C ILE A 68 -5.97 30.90 12.48
N PRO A 69 -5.36 30.15 11.55
CA PRO A 69 -5.19 28.73 11.70
C PRO A 69 -4.06 28.41 12.68
N GLN A 70 -3.96 27.13 13.03
CA GLN A 70 -2.75 26.61 13.65
C GLN A 70 -1.69 26.39 12.58
N PHE A 71 -0.43 26.53 12.95
CA PHE A 71 0.67 26.34 12.02
C PHE A 71 1.55 25.17 12.46
N MET A 72 2.07 24.45 11.47
CA MET A 72 3.04 23.37 11.66
C MET A 72 4.31 23.71 10.89
N ASP A 73 5.45 23.57 11.56
CA ASP A 73 6.74 23.80 10.93
C ASP A 73 6.99 22.73 9.84
N PRO A 74 7.35 23.10 8.61
CA PRO A 74 7.60 22.13 7.54
C PRO A 74 8.63 21.07 7.91
N ALA A 75 9.64 21.40 8.73
CA ALA A 75 10.67 20.46 9.17
C ALA A 75 10.12 19.37 10.11
N ALA A 76 8.96 19.61 10.73
CA ALA A 76 8.29 18.66 11.62
C ALA A 76 7.26 17.77 10.91
N VAL A 77 6.99 18.01 9.61
CA VAL A 77 5.99 17.26 8.84
C VAL A 77 6.56 15.90 8.43
N VAL A 78 6.37 14.90 9.27
CA VAL A 78 6.67 13.48 8.95
C VAL A 78 5.44 12.78 8.33
N PHE A 79 4.24 13.29 8.62
CA PHE A 79 2.96 12.78 8.13
C PHE A 79 2.08 13.94 7.65
N SER A 80 0.99 13.64 6.94
CA SER A 80 0.02 14.66 6.54
C SER A 80 -0.47 15.47 7.75
N PRO A 81 -0.48 16.82 7.66
CA PRO A 81 -0.90 17.67 8.76
C PRO A 81 -2.37 17.39 9.12
N PRO A 82 -2.75 17.50 10.40
CA PRO A 82 -4.15 17.39 10.80
C PRO A 82 -5.05 18.40 10.07
N PRO A 83 -6.34 18.10 9.83
CA PRO A 83 -7.27 19.05 9.25
C PRO A 83 -7.29 20.39 10.01
N GLY A 84 -7.25 21.50 9.27
CA GLY A 84 -7.24 22.86 9.84
C GLY A 84 -5.86 23.38 10.25
N VAL A 85 -4.79 22.58 10.10
CA VAL A 85 -3.41 23.02 10.32
C VAL A 85 -2.77 23.44 9.01
N VAL A 86 -2.14 24.62 8.99
CA VAL A 86 -1.41 25.15 7.83
C VAL A 86 0.08 24.88 8.00
N VAL A 87 0.70 24.24 7.01
CA VAL A 87 2.15 24.01 7.01
C VAL A 87 2.86 25.31 6.62
N ARG A 88 3.59 25.90 7.56
CA ARG A 88 4.33 27.16 7.35
C ARG A 88 5.47 27.28 8.37
N PRO A 89 6.68 27.72 7.98
CA PRO A 89 7.76 27.98 8.92
C PRO A 89 7.32 28.97 10.01
N TYR A 90 7.91 28.84 11.20
CA TYR A 90 7.72 29.83 12.25
C TYR A 90 8.10 31.24 11.77
N ILE A 91 7.26 32.22 12.09
CA ILE A 91 7.57 33.64 11.93
C ILE A 91 7.33 34.36 13.24
N SER A 92 8.12 35.39 13.50
CA SER A 92 7.97 36.22 14.70
C SER A 92 6.79 37.18 14.55
N ILE A 93 6.32 37.70 15.69
CA ILE A 93 5.17 38.61 15.72
C ILE A 93 5.40 39.90 14.92
N GLU A 94 6.65 40.38 14.85
CA GLU A 94 7.04 41.59 14.11
C GLU A 94 6.78 41.44 12.61
N HIS A 95 6.82 40.21 12.10
CA HIS A 95 6.47 39.88 10.73
C HIS A 95 4.99 39.50 10.57
N PHE A 96 4.44 38.76 11.54
CA PHE A 96 3.06 38.27 11.46
C PHE A 96 2.03 39.41 11.56
N LEU A 97 2.17 40.30 12.54
CA LEU A 97 1.12 41.26 12.90
C LEU A 97 0.87 42.32 11.81
N PRO A 98 1.89 42.93 11.17
CA PRO A 98 1.67 43.83 10.04
C PRO A 98 1.07 43.13 8.82
N PHE A 99 1.49 41.89 8.54
CA PHE A 99 0.92 41.09 7.45
C PHE A 99 -0.56 40.77 7.70
N TYR A 100 -0.89 40.35 8.92
CA TYR A 100 -2.27 40.11 9.34
C TYR A 100 -3.13 41.38 9.21
N ALA A 101 -2.62 42.53 9.67
CA ALA A 101 -3.33 43.80 9.57
C ALA A 101 -3.61 44.18 8.11
N GLN A 102 -2.61 44.05 7.23
CA GLN A 102 -2.76 44.30 5.79
C GLN A 102 -3.78 43.35 5.16
N GLN A 103 -3.74 42.06 5.48
CA GLN A 103 -4.65 41.06 4.92
C GLN A 103 -6.10 41.29 5.38
N ARG A 104 -6.30 41.62 6.66
CA ARG A 104 -7.64 41.73 7.26
C ARG A 104 -8.29 43.09 7.03
N PHE A 105 -7.51 44.17 7.07
CA PHE A 105 -8.01 45.56 7.05
C PHE A 105 -7.53 46.37 5.85
N GLY A 106 -6.58 45.86 5.05
CA GLY A 106 -5.96 46.62 3.96
C GLY A 106 -6.91 47.02 2.82
N GLY A 107 -8.07 46.36 2.72
CA GLY A 107 -9.14 46.73 1.79
C GLY A 107 -10.07 47.82 2.29
N LEU A 108 -9.94 48.27 3.54
CA LEU A 108 -10.81 49.31 4.11
C LEU A 108 -10.44 50.70 3.58
N PRO A 109 -11.43 51.60 3.37
CA PRO A 109 -11.18 52.97 2.95
C PRO A 109 -10.19 53.69 3.86
N GLY A 110 -9.26 54.43 3.26
CA GLY A 110 -8.27 55.21 4.01
C GLY A 110 -7.32 54.40 4.88
N PHE A 111 -7.22 53.07 4.69
CA PHE A 111 -6.32 52.22 5.46
C PHE A 111 -4.87 52.75 5.38
N LYS A 112 -4.25 52.93 6.55
CA LYS A 112 -2.85 53.33 6.70
C LYS A 112 -2.20 52.49 7.78
N MET A 113 -1.14 51.77 7.40
CA MET A 113 -0.27 51.07 8.34
C MET A 113 0.40 52.08 9.27
N GLY A 114 0.47 51.75 10.55
CA GLY A 114 1.22 52.48 11.55
C GLY A 114 2.52 51.77 11.91
N SER A 115 2.92 51.88 13.17
CA SER A 115 4.17 51.35 13.69
C SER A 115 3.99 50.02 14.42
N MET A 116 5.02 49.19 14.33
CA MET A 116 5.22 48.00 15.17
C MET A 116 6.10 48.36 16.37
N ALA A 117 5.76 47.86 17.55
CA ALA A 117 6.56 47.99 18.76
C ALA A 117 6.53 46.71 19.59
N PRO A 118 7.58 46.41 20.37
CA PRO A 118 7.53 45.34 21.37
C PRO A 118 6.41 45.59 22.41
N SER A 119 5.86 44.51 22.96
CA SER A 119 4.94 44.56 24.10
C SER A 119 5.48 43.67 25.23
N PRO A 120 6.32 44.21 26.12
CA PRO A 120 6.86 43.44 27.24
C PRO A 120 5.75 42.98 28.20
N GLU A 121 4.66 43.71 28.32
CA GLU A 121 3.52 43.37 29.19
C GLU A 121 2.82 42.11 28.69
N LEU A 122 2.53 42.03 27.38
CA LEU A 122 1.94 40.84 26.77
C LEU A 122 2.90 39.66 26.84
N PHE A 123 4.19 39.88 26.55
CA PHE A 123 5.21 38.85 26.66
C PHE A 123 5.23 38.22 28.06
N GLN A 124 5.26 39.04 29.11
CA GLN A 124 5.29 38.57 30.50
C GLN A 124 4.00 37.82 30.88
N LEU A 125 2.84 38.31 30.46
CA LEU A 125 1.55 37.64 30.69
C LEU A 125 1.55 36.23 30.10
N LEU A 126 2.01 36.08 28.85
CA LEU A 126 2.06 34.78 28.17
C LEU A 126 3.12 33.87 28.77
N LEU A 127 4.30 34.41 29.11
CA LEU A 127 5.37 33.66 29.77
C LEU A 127 4.90 33.07 31.12
N GLN A 128 4.23 33.87 31.96
CA GLN A 128 3.65 33.39 33.21
C GLN A 128 2.58 32.32 33.00
N SER A 129 1.78 32.45 31.94
CA SER A 129 0.82 31.42 31.56
C SER A 129 1.49 30.11 31.17
N ALA A 130 2.54 30.16 30.35
CA ALA A 130 3.31 28.99 29.94
C ALA A 130 3.99 28.30 31.14
N GLN A 131 4.62 29.08 32.03
CA GLN A 131 5.30 28.58 33.24
C GLN A 131 4.34 27.82 34.16
N ARG A 132 3.10 28.29 34.35
CA ARG A 132 2.08 27.58 35.15
C ARG A 132 1.73 26.19 34.60
N THR A 133 1.90 25.99 33.30
CA THR A 133 1.65 24.70 32.64
C THR A 133 2.91 23.85 32.49
N GLY A 134 4.08 24.36 32.91
CA GLY A 134 5.37 23.70 32.71
C GLY A 134 5.82 23.63 31.24
N ALA A 135 5.16 24.36 30.34
CA ALA A 135 5.47 24.35 28.93
C ALA A 135 6.73 25.17 28.62
N GLN A 136 7.66 24.58 27.88
CA GLN A 136 8.79 25.30 27.29
C GLN A 136 8.36 25.81 25.92
N VAL A 137 8.33 27.13 25.75
CA VAL A 137 7.83 27.78 24.55
C VAL A 137 8.73 28.93 24.13
N GLY A 138 8.90 29.11 22.83
CA GLY A 138 9.44 30.36 22.27
C GLY A 138 8.30 31.35 22.09
N ILE A 139 8.40 32.55 22.65
CA ILE A 139 7.37 33.59 22.52
C ILE A 139 7.99 34.84 21.91
N THR A 140 7.31 35.43 20.93
CA THR A 140 7.50 36.82 20.52
C THR A 140 6.18 37.56 20.69
N ALA A 141 6.20 38.78 21.25
CA ALA A 141 5.00 39.54 21.52
C ALA A 141 5.19 41.03 21.20
N GLY A 142 4.16 41.64 20.64
CA GLY A 142 4.24 43.01 20.15
C GLY A 142 2.88 43.65 19.93
N ARG A 143 2.93 44.92 19.60
CA ARG A 143 1.75 45.72 19.28
C ARG A 143 1.95 46.48 17.97
N PHE A 144 0.88 46.63 17.22
CA PHE A 144 0.87 47.25 15.91
C PHE A 144 -0.28 48.25 15.80
N THR A 145 0.02 49.48 15.40
CA THR A 145 -0.99 50.52 15.19
C THR A 145 -1.35 50.61 13.70
N PHE A 146 -2.59 50.96 13.40
CA PHE A 146 -3.03 51.34 12.06
C PHE A 146 -4.30 52.18 12.14
N SER A 147 -4.76 52.72 11.01
CA SER A 147 -6.01 53.48 10.96
C SER A 147 -6.73 53.29 9.64
N PHE A 148 -8.05 53.47 9.64
CA PHE A 148 -8.91 53.39 8.46
C PHE A 148 -10.14 54.28 8.64
N ASP A 149 -10.93 54.47 7.59
CA ASP A 149 -12.15 55.26 7.62
C ASP A 149 -13.38 54.36 7.70
N GLU A 150 -14.31 54.73 8.57
CA GLU A 150 -15.63 54.10 8.70
C GLU A 150 -16.69 55.19 8.48
N GLY A 151 -17.12 55.33 7.22
CA GLY A 151 -17.95 56.46 6.80
C GLY A 151 -17.21 57.78 7.00
N PRO A 152 -17.78 58.78 7.71
CA PRO A 152 -17.13 60.06 7.96
C PRO A 152 -16.11 60.01 9.10
N ARG A 153 -15.98 58.88 9.81
CA ARG A 153 -15.18 58.77 11.03
C ARG A 153 -13.83 58.13 10.73
N ARG A 154 -12.77 58.70 11.32
CA ARG A 154 -11.44 58.10 11.32
C ARG A 154 -11.33 57.14 12.51
N VAL A 155 -11.10 55.86 12.24
CA VAL A 155 -10.86 54.84 13.27
C VAL A 155 -9.35 54.66 13.46
N GLN A 156 -8.91 54.74 14.71
CA GLN A 156 -7.59 54.33 15.17
C GLN A 156 -7.68 52.92 15.72
N ALA A 157 -6.77 52.04 15.28
CA ALA A 157 -6.73 50.66 15.70
C ALA A 157 -5.36 50.31 16.29
N LEU A 158 -5.39 49.48 17.32
CA LEU A 158 -4.23 48.94 17.99
C LEU A 158 -4.42 47.43 18.12
N LEU A 159 -3.50 46.67 17.52
CA LEU A 159 -3.44 45.23 17.71
C LEU A 159 -2.36 44.91 18.72
N PHE A 160 -2.65 43.94 19.57
CA PHE A 160 -1.68 43.19 20.34
C PHE A 160 -1.60 41.81 19.73
N GLY A 161 -0.42 41.20 19.69
CA GLY A 161 -0.32 39.83 19.27
C GLY A 161 0.91 39.15 19.79
N ALA A 162 0.90 37.82 19.66
CA ALA A 162 2.04 36.99 19.98
C ALA A 162 2.12 35.80 19.04
N CYS A 163 3.35 35.39 18.74
CA CYS A 163 3.64 34.12 18.11
C CYS A 163 4.31 33.21 19.14
N THR A 164 3.72 32.03 19.37
CA THR A 164 4.19 31.05 20.35
C THR A 164 4.58 29.76 19.63
N ASN A 165 5.85 29.38 19.76
CA ASN A 165 6.44 28.17 19.20
C ASN A 165 6.52 27.06 20.26
N PHE A 166 5.94 25.90 19.95
CA PHE A 166 5.93 24.70 20.79
C PHE A 166 6.85 23.59 20.23
N GLY A 167 7.70 23.91 19.25
CA GLY A 167 8.55 22.95 18.54
C GLY A 167 7.97 22.62 17.16
N PRO A 168 7.22 21.52 17.00
CA PRO A 168 6.65 21.14 15.71
C PRO A 168 5.45 22.00 15.27
N ILE A 169 4.80 22.67 16.22
CA ILE A 169 3.63 23.51 15.99
C ILE A 169 3.87 24.90 16.57
N TRP A 170 3.26 25.90 15.94
CA TRP A 170 3.25 27.25 16.45
C TRP A 170 1.90 27.92 16.21
N PHE A 171 1.59 28.91 17.02
CA PHE A 171 0.33 29.64 16.98
C PHE A 171 0.59 31.14 16.93
N ALA A 172 -0.33 31.85 16.28
CA ALA A 172 -0.42 33.29 16.39
C ALA A 172 -1.73 33.65 17.09
N GLU A 173 -1.65 34.53 18.07
CA GLU A 173 -2.82 35.11 18.74
C GLU A 173 -2.84 36.61 18.44
N VAL A 174 -4.03 37.13 18.13
CA VAL A 174 -4.26 38.56 17.91
C VAL A 174 -5.41 39.03 18.78
N TYR A 175 -5.20 40.18 19.40
CA TYR A 175 -6.14 40.92 20.24
C TYR A 175 -6.19 42.35 19.70
N GLY A 176 -7.26 43.08 19.91
CA GLY A 176 -7.28 44.44 19.38
C GLY A 176 -8.30 45.40 19.96
N VAL A 177 -8.02 46.66 19.68
CA VAL A 177 -8.83 47.84 19.97
C VAL A 177 -9.11 48.52 18.63
N SER A 178 -10.36 48.95 18.42
CA SER A 178 -10.72 49.93 17.40
C SER A 178 -11.49 51.06 18.06
N THR A 179 -11.09 52.32 17.86
CA THR A 179 -11.78 53.47 18.44
C THR A 179 -11.71 54.70 17.54
N VAL A 180 -12.68 55.61 17.65
CA VAL A 180 -12.59 56.95 17.03
C VAL A 180 -11.63 57.87 17.81
N GLY A 181 -11.28 57.51 19.05
CA GLY A 181 -10.34 58.23 19.91
C GLY A 181 -8.90 57.73 19.86
N GLN A 182 -8.20 57.78 21.01
CA GLN A 182 -6.84 57.29 21.14
C GLN A 182 -6.83 55.81 21.54
N ALA A 183 -6.50 54.91 20.60
CA ALA A 183 -6.52 53.47 20.84
C ALA A 183 -5.61 53.01 21.99
N GLU A 184 -4.46 53.65 22.18
CA GLU A 184 -3.51 53.35 23.27
C GLU A 184 -4.09 53.57 24.67
N ALA A 185 -5.08 54.45 24.83
CA ALA A 185 -5.75 54.66 26.13
C ALA A 185 -6.50 53.40 26.61
N PHE A 186 -6.83 52.49 25.69
CA PHE A 186 -7.54 51.24 25.99
C PHE A 186 -6.62 50.01 26.09
N ALA A 187 -5.30 50.17 25.89
CA ALA A 187 -4.35 49.07 26.04
C ALA A 187 -4.41 48.38 27.42
N PRO A 188 -4.45 49.11 28.57
CA PRO A 188 -4.59 48.48 29.87
C PRO A 188 -5.88 47.66 30.01
N ALA A 189 -6.97 48.13 29.43
CA ALA A 189 -8.25 47.43 29.48
C ALA A 189 -8.20 46.11 28.69
N LEU A 190 -7.59 46.11 27.51
CA LEU A 190 -7.40 44.90 26.72
C LEU A 190 -6.52 43.87 27.43
N LEU A 191 -5.45 44.32 28.08
CA LEU A 191 -4.55 43.44 28.84
C LEU A 191 -5.24 42.87 30.10
N GLU A 192 -6.08 43.64 30.79
CA GLU A 192 -6.89 43.16 31.92
C GLU A 192 -7.90 42.09 31.46
N MET A 193 -8.58 42.32 30.33
CA MET A 193 -9.44 41.30 29.72
C MET A 193 -8.66 40.01 29.43
N LEU A 194 -7.45 40.12 28.87
CA LEU A 194 -6.63 38.95 28.59
C LEU A 194 -6.16 38.23 29.88
N ALA A 195 -5.73 38.98 30.89
CA ALA A 195 -5.22 38.47 32.16
C ALA A 195 -6.30 37.81 33.03
N SER A 196 -7.54 38.30 32.94
CA SER A 196 -8.69 37.81 33.71
C SER A 196 -9.30 36.53 33.15
N ARG A 197 -8.91 36.10 31.94
CA ARG A 197 -9.38 34.87 31.31
C ARG A 197 -9.09 33.65 32.20
N ARG A 198 -10.13 32.87 32.53
CA ARG A 198 -10.04 31.65 33.33
C ARG A 198 -10.85 30.54 32.67
N THR A 199 -10.20 29.46 32.29
CA THR A 199 -10.89 28.23 31.86
C THR A 199 -11.60 27.60 33.05
N ASN A 200 -12.84 27.19 32.84
CA ASN A 200 -13.63 26.53 33.88
C ASN A 200 -12.96 25.22 34.32
N PRO A 201 -12.70 25.00 35.63
CA PRO A 201 -12.11 23.75 36.14
C PRO A 201 -12.87 22.48 35.73
N ALA A 202 -14.18 22.57 35.46
CA ALA A 202 -14.97 21.46 34.94
C ALA A 202 -14.51 21.02 33.54
N VAL A 203 -14.15 21.96 32.66
CA VAL A 203 -13.61 21.65 31.32
C VAL A 203 -12.24 20.98 31.42
N ILE A 204 -11.38 21.49 32.32
CA ILE A 204 -10.05 20.91 32.55
C ILE A 204 -10.18 19.45 33.01
N ARG A 205 -11.09 19.15 33.95
CA ARG A 205 -11.37 17.77 34.37
C ARG A 205 -11.87 16.90 33.22
N ARG A 206 -12.84 17.37 32.43
CA ARG A 206 -13.35 16.63 31.28
C ARG A 206 -12.25 16.26 30.29
N LEU A 207 -11.36 17.22 29.98
CA LEU A 207 -10.23 16.99 29.08
C LEU A 207 -9.23 15.97 29.66
N GLN A 208 -8.99 16.00 30.97
CA GLN A 208 -8.14 15.00 31.64
C GLN A 208 -8.76 13.60 31.60
N GLU A 209 -10.06 13.48 31.85
CA GLU A 209 -10.80 12.22 31.76
C GLU A 209 -10.84 11.65 30.34
N GLU A 210 -11.00 12.50 29.32
CA GLU A 210 -10.94 12.10 27.92
C GLU A 210 -9.54 11.61 27.54
N ARG A 211 -8.48 12.30 27.96
CA ARG A 211 -7.10 11.83 27.76
C ARG A 211 -6.83 10.50 28.45
N ALA A 212 -7.29 10.33 29.69
CA ALA A 212 -7.15 9.07 30.42
C ALA A 212 -7.88 7.92 29.72
N ARG A 213 -9.11 8.16 29.25
CA ARG A 213 -9.88 7.18 28.47
C ARG A 213 -9.19 6.82 27.16
N SER A 214 -8.70 7.79 26.41
CA SER A 214 -7.97 7.56 25.17
C SER A 214 -6.67 6.77 25.40
N ALA A 215 -5.93 7.08 26.47
CA ALA A 215 -4.70 6.35 26.82
C ALA A 215 -5.01 4.89 27.20
N ALA A 216 -6.07 4.65 27.99
CA ALA A 216 -6.50 3.30 28.36
C ALA A 216 -6.93 2.49 27.13
N GLN A 217 -7.68 3.09 26.20
CA GLN A 217 -8.06 2.44 24.94
C GLN A 217 -6.84 2.10 24.07
N HIS A 218 -5.86 3.00 24.00
CA HIS A 218 -4.62 2.76 23.27
C HIS A 218 -3.84 1.58 23.88
N GLN A 219 -3.70 1.54 25.21
CA GLN A 219 -3.03 0.44 25.91
C GLN A 219 -3.74 -0.91 25.67
N ALA A 220 -5.07 -0.93 25.74
CA ALA A 220 -5.85 -2.14 25.44
C ALA A 220 -5.65 -2.61 23.99
N THR A 221 -5.60 -1.68 23.04
CA THR A 221 -5.33 -1.97 21.62
C THR A 221 -3.93 -2.56 21.43
N MET A 222 -2.91 -1.98 22.09
CA MET A 222 -1.54 -2.50 22.01
C MET A 222 -1.40 -3.88 22.66
N ALA A 223 -2.09 -4.13 23.77
CA ALA A 223 -2.15 -5.45 24.37
C ALA A 223 -2.76 -6.48 23.41
N MET A 224 -3.84 -6.14 22.70
CA MET A 224 -4.46 -7.00 21.68
C MET A 224 -3.51 -7.25 20.50
N ILE A 225 -2.83 -6.22 19.98
CA ILE A 225 -1.85 -6.36 18.90
C ILE A 225 -0.72 -7.30 19.32
N ASN A 226 -0.20 -7.14 20.54
CA ASN A 226 0.87 -7.98 21.06
C ASN A 226 0.42 -9.45 21.19
N GLN A 227 -0.80 -9.70 21.68
CA GLN A 227 -1.38 -11.05 21.75
C GLN A 227 -1.53 -11.68 20.37
N ASN A 228 -2.11 -10.95 19.40
CA ASN A 228 -2.25 -11.42 18.03
C ASN A 228 -0.90 -11.69 17.37
N THR A 229 0.10 -10.84 17.62
CA THR A 229 1.45 -11.02 17.12
C THR A 229 2.09 -12.28 17.70
N ALA A 230 1.95 -12.53 19.01
CA ALA A 230 2.45 -13.74 19.64
C ALA A 230 1.78 -15.02 19.09
N PHE A 231 0.47 -14.97 18.84
CA PHE A 231 -0.27 -16.06 18.21
C PHE A 231 0.23 -16.34 16.79
N LEU A 232 0.42 -15.30 15.97
CA LEU A 232 0.94 -15.46 14.61
C LEU A 232 2.37 -15.99 14.61
N GLN A 233 3.21 -15.57 15.56
CA GLN A 233 4.58 -16.07 15.70
C GLN A 233 4.59 -17.56 16.08
N SER A 234 3.74 -18.00 17.01
CA SER A 234 3.66 -19.41 17.39
C SER A 234 3.12 -20.29 16.25
N GLN A 235 2.09 -19.82 15.54
CA GLN A 235 1.57 -20.47 14.34
C GLN A 235 2.64 -20.55 13.24
N HIS A 236 3.40 -19.48 13.02
CA HIS A 236 4.50 -19.47 12.05
C HIS A 236 5.57 -20.50 12.40
N GLN A 237 5.97 -20.62 13.67
CA GLN A 237 6.93 -21.64 14.11
C GLN A 237 6.43 -23.07 13.88
N GLN A 238 5.14 -23.33 14.15
CA GLN A 238 4.50 -24.62 13.88
C GLN A 238 4.45 -24.92 12.38
N ASN A 239 4.11 -23.94 11.55
CA ASN A 239 4.11 -24.11 10.11
C ASN A 239 5.53 -24.38 9.57
N MET A 240 6.54 -23.70 10.12
CA MET A 240 7.95 -23.93 9.73
C MET A 240 8.45 -25.32 10.15
N SER A 241 8.05 -25.85 11.31
CA SER A 241 8.41 -27.21 11.69
C SER A 241 7.69 -28.25 10.81
N ALA A 242 6.41 -28.02 10.48
CA ALA A 242 5.67 -28.86 9.55
C ALA A 242 6.30 -28.86 8.15
N LEU A 243 6.69 -27.69 7.64
CA LEU A 243 7.38 -27.57 6.34
C LEU A 243 8.72 -28.29 6.33
N ARG A 244 9.50 -28.24 7.42
CA ARG A 244 10.75 -29.02 7.54
C ARG A 244 10.47 -30.53 7.52
N GLY A 245 9.42 -30.98 8.19
CA GLY A 245 8.98 -32.37 8.16
C GLY A 245 8.56 -32.82 6.75
N MET A 246 7.75 -32.00 6.07
CA MET A 246 7.35 -32.25 4.68
C MET A 246 8.57 -32.30 3.75
N ALA A 247 9.49 -31.34 3.85
CA ALA A 247 10.72 -31.31 3.06
C ALA A 247 11.58 -32.57 3.28
N ALA A 248 11.76 -33.02 4.53
CA ALA A 248 12.50 -34.23 4.83
C ALA A 248 11.82 -35.49 4.25
N SER A 249 10.49 -35.58 4.38
CA SER A 249 9.72 -36.69 3.79
C SER A 249 9.78 -36.70 2.26
N HIS A 250 9.76 -35.51 1.65
CA HIS A 250 9.89 -35.35 0.21
C HIS A 250 11.28 -35.77 -0.28
N GLN A 251 12.34 -35.37 0.44
CA GLN A 251 13.71 -35.77 0.12
C GLN A 251 13.86 -37.30 0.21
N ALA A 252 13.39 -37.92 1.29
CA ALA A 252 13.42 -39.38 1.44
C ALA A 252 12.63 -40.10 0.34
N HIS A 253 11.50 -39.53 -0.09
CA HIS A 253 10.73 -40.05 -1.22
C HIS A 253 11.52 -39.96 -2.54
N MET A 254 12.17 -38.83 -2.81
CA MET A 254 13.01 -38.65 -4.00
C MET A 254 14.21 -39.60 -4.00
N ASP A 255 14.89 -39.76 -2.86
CA ASP A 255 16.00 -40.70 -2.72
C ASP A 255 15.54 -42.15 -2.98
N SER A 256 14.35 -42.52 -2.48
CA SER A 256 13.74 -43.82 -2.74
C SER A 256 13.38 -44.01 -4.22
N LEU A 257 12.86 -42.98 -4.89
CA LEU A 257 12.59 -43.03 -6.33
C LEU A 257 13.89 -43.21 -7.12
N HIS A 258 14.94 -42.46 -6.81
CA HIS A 258 16.26 -42.60 -7.43
C HIS A 258 16.84 -43.99 -7.24
N ALA A 259 16.85 -44.51 -6.01
CA ALA A 259 17.32 -45.86 -5.73
C ALA A 259 16.52 -46.94 -6.49
N SER A 260 15.20 -46.78 -6.61
CA SER A 260 14.35 -47.70 -7.38
C SER A 260 14.66 -47.65 -8.88
N HIS A 261 14.93 -46.45 -9.41
CA HIS A 261 15.26 -46.23 -10.80
C HIS A 261 16.65 -46.77 -11.14
N ASP A 262 17.64 -46.57 -10.25
CA ASP A 262 18.98 -47.13 -10.40
C ASP A 262 18.97 -48.65 -10.36
N ALA A 263 18.19 -49.25 -9.46
CA ALA A 263 17.99 -50.70 -9.40
C ALA A 263 17.34 -51.24 -10.69
N HIS A 264 16.33 -50.52 -11.22
CA HIS A 264 15.71 -50.87 -12.50
C HIS A 264 16.70 -50.81 -13.66
N ASN A 265 17.51 -49.75 -13.73
CA ASN A 265 18.53 -49.57 -14.76
C ASN A 265 19.61 -50.65 -14.68
N ALA A 266 20.08 -51.00 -13.47
CA ALA A 266 21.05 -52.07 -13.29
C ALA A 266 20.47 -53.43 -13.72
N ALA A 267 19.21 -53.72 -13.38
CA ALA A 267 18.51 -54.91 -13.83
C ALA A 267 18.39 -54.95 -15.36
N TRP A 268 17.99 -53.84 -15.99
CA TRP A 268 17.93 -53.71 -17.45
C TRP A 268 19.29 -53.92 -18.12
N GLN A 269 20.36 -53.29 -17.60
CA GLN A 269 21.72 -53.45 -18.11
C GLN A 269 22.20 -54.90 -18.01
N SER A 270 21.96 -55.57 -16.88
CA SER A 270 22.32 -56.99 -16.71
C SER A 270 21.57 -57.91 -17.67
N GLN A 271 20.28 -57.63 -17.91
CA GLN A 271 19.47 -58.37 -18.88
C GLN A 271 20.01 -58.15 -20.30
N GLN A 272 20.36 -56.92 -20.65
CA GLN A 272 20.92 -56.59 -21.95
C GLN A 272 22.30 -57.24 -22.17
N ALA A 273 23.15 -57.26 -21.14
CA ALA A 273 24.44 -57.95 -21.18
C ALA A 273 24.25 -59.47 -21.37
N ALA A 274 23.31 -60.09 -20.66
CA ALA A 274 22.99 -61.51 -20.80
C ALA A 274 22.45 -61.84 -22.21
N GLN A 275 21.55 -61.00 -22.75
CA GLN A 275 21.06 -61.14 -24.12
C GLN A 275 22.18 -60.99 -25.15
N SER A 276 23.08 -60.01 -24.96
CA SER A 276 24.21 -59.78 -25.84
C SER A 276 25.20 -60.94 -25.82
N ALA A 277 25.48 -61.51 -24.64
CA ALA A 277 26.33 -62.70 -24.49
C ALA A 277 25.68 -63.96 -25.10
N ALA A 278 24.37 -64.14 -24.94
CA ALA A 278 23.63 -65.22 -25.59
C ALA A 278 23.66 -65.07 -27.12
N HIS A 279 23.49 -63.83 -27.62
CA HIS A 279 23.56 -63.54 -29.05
C HIS A 279 24.97 -63.77 -29.61
N SER A 280 26.02 -63.34 -28.91
CA SER A 280 27.40 -63.57 -29.36
C SER A 280 27.78 -65.06 -29.37
N ALA A 281 27.34 -65.83 -28.37
CA ALA A 281 27.50 -67.28 -28.33
C ALA A 281 26.73 -68.00 -29.44
N TYR A 282 25.52 -67.53 -29.76
CA TYR A 282 24.76 -68.03 -30.90
C TYR A 282 25.48 -67.75 -32.24
N MET A 283 26.04 -66.54 -32.40
CA MET A 283 26.78 -66.16 -33.60
C MET A 283 28.10 -66.93 -33.77
N HIS A 284 28.79 -67.27 -32.68
CA HIS A 284 30.04 -68.05 -32.73
C HIS A 284 29.84 -69.56 -32.93
N SER A 285 28.65 -70.09 -32.59
CA SER A 285 28.33 -71.52 -32.79
C SER A 285 27.85 -71.84 -34.20
N HIS A 286 27.57 -70.83 -35.03
CA HIS A 286 27.12 -70.99 -36.40
C HIS A 286 28.13 -70.33 -37.35
N SER A 287 29.23 -71.04 -37.65
CA SER A 287 30.19 -70.61 -38.67
C SER A 287 29.53 -70.57 -40.06
N SER A 288 29.07 -69.38 -40.42
CA SER A 288 29.21 -68.64 -41.69
C SER A 288 28.93 -69.27 -43.07
N ASP A 289 28.79 -70.59 -43.27
CA ASP A 289 28.75 -71.15 -44.64
C ASP A 289 27.43 -71.81 -45.06
N ASP A 290 26.70 -72.44 -44.14
CA ASP A 290 25.44 -73.14 -44.48
C ASP A 290 24.20 -72.23 -44.52
N SER A 291 24.21 -71.10 -43.82
CA SER A 291 23.08 -70.15 -43.82
C SER A 291 23.07 -69.26 -45.07
N HIS A 292 24.23 -69.00 -45.67
CA HIS A 292 24.37 -68.13 -46.85
C HIS A 292 23.90 -68.80 -48.15
N ARG A 293 23.92 -70.15 -48.24
CA ARG A 293 23.32 -70.87 -49.38
C ARG A 293 21.80 -70.99 -49.29
N ARG A 294 21.22 -70.99 -48.08
CA ARG A 294 19.76 -71.03 -47.89
C ARG A 294 19.08 -69.69 -48.15
N SER A 295 19.76 -68.56 -47.92
CA SER A 295 19.20 -67.23 -48.19
C SER A 295 19.13 -66.88 -49.69
N ILE A 296 20.08 -67.36 -50.50
CA ILE A 296 20.08 -67.08 -51.95
C ILE A 296 18.93 -67.82 -52.68
N ASN A 297 18.50 -68.99 -52.21
CA ASN A 297 17.34 -69.70 -52.77
C ASN A 297 15.99 -69.16 -52.25
N ALA A 298 15.95 -68.47 -51.11
CA ALA A 298 14.71 -67.90 -50.56
C ALA A 298 14.31 -66.56 -51.18
N ILE A 299 15.21 -65.89 -51.92
CA ILE A 299 14.97 -64.57 -52.52
C ILE A 299 14.53 -64.68 -53.99
N THR A 300 14.77 -65.81 -54.66
CA THR A 300 14.45 -66.00 -56.08
C THR A 300 13.16 -66.78 -56.35
N GLU A 301 12.48 -67.31 -55.31
CA GLU A 301 11.22 -68.08 -55.43
C GLU A 301 11.27 -69.19 -56.52
N GLU A 302 12.42 -69.84 -56.68
CA GLU A 302 12.62 -70.96 -57.62
C GLU A 302 12.82 -72.28 -56.87
N ARG A 303 12.22 -73.37 -57.40
CA ARG A 303 12.30 -74.72 -56.89
C ARG A 303 12.99 -75.63 -57.91
N THR A 304 13.89 -76.50 -57.44
CA THR A 304 14.57 -77.45 -58.33
C THR A 304 13.73 -78.72 -58.51
N VAL A 305 13.42 -79.07 -59.76
CA VAL A 305 12.76 -80.32 -60.14
C VAL A 305 13.70 -81.21 -60.96
N MET A 306 13.47 -82.51 -60.94
CA MET A 306 14.31 -83.53 -61.56
C MET A 306 13.48 -84.48 -62.41
N ASP A 307 13.86 -84.65 -63.68
CA ASP A 307 13.22 -85.60 -64.59
C ASP A 307 13.63 -87.07 -64.29
N ARG A 308 13.06 -88.01 -65.05
CA ARG A 308 13.36 -89.45 -64.85
C ARG A 308 14.79 -89.83 -65.24
N GLU A 309 15.44 -89.03 -66.06
CA GLU A 309 16.83 -89.25 -66.50
C GLU A 309 17.84 -88.67 -65.48
N GLY A 310 17.36 -87.91 -64.50
CA GLY A 310 18.16 -87.31 -63.43
C GLY A 310 18.63 -85.89 -63.73
N ASN A 311 18.17 -85.27 -64.81
CA ASN A 311 18.49 -83.88 -65.12
C ASN A 311 17.68 -82.95 -64.21
N THR A 312 18.32 -81.90 -63.68
CA THR A 312 17.69 -80.94 -62.78
C THR A 312 17.40 -79.61 -63.48
N TYR A 313 16.22 -79.05 -63.21
CA TYR A 313 15.74 -77.77 -63.75
C TYR A 313 15.21 -76.88 -62.63
N GLN A 314 15.37 -75.55 -62.77
CA GLN A 314 14.70 -74.60 -61.90
C GLN A 314 13.32 -74.25 -62.48
N VAL A 315 12.29 -74.31 -61.64
CA VAL A 315 10.92 -73.90 -61.98
C VAL A 315 10.41 -72.92 -60.92
N ALA A 316 9.44 -72.08 -61.28
CA ALA A 316 8.83 -71.16 -60.32
C ALA A 316 8.22 -71.93 -59.15
N ASP A 317 8.46 -71.46 -57.92
CA ASP A 317 7.89 -72.04 -56.71
C ASP A 317 6.38 -71.71 -56.60
N GLY A 318 5.64 -72.52 -55.84
CA GLY A 318 4.19 -72.32 -55.61
C GLY A 318 3.28 -73.45 -56.09
N TYR A 319 3.82 -74.48 -56.73
CA TYR A 319 3.09 -75.71 -57.05
C TYR A 319 3.71 -76.94 -56.37
N ASP A 320 2.87 -77.92 -56.06
CA ASP A 320 3.27 -79.15 -55.38
C ASP A 320 3.73 -80.24 -56.36
N ARG A 321 3.29 -80.14 -57.62
CA ARG A 321 3.57 -81.10 -58.69
C ARG A 321 3.93 -80.33 -59.95
N TYR A 322 4.90 -80.85 -60.69
CA TYR A 322 5.34 -80.26 -61.96
C TYR A 322 5.36 -81.33 -63.04
N PHE A 323 4.93 -80.92 -64.24
CA PHE A 323 4.85 -81.78 -65.40
C PHE A 323 5.53 -81.12 -66.58
N ARG A 324 6.35 -81.89 -67.28
CA ARG A 324 7.11 -81.46 -68.45
C ARG A 324 6.51 -82.06 -69.70
N ARG A 325 6.21 -81.24 -70.71
CA ARG A 325 5.75 -81.71 -72.02
C ARG A 325 6.90 -82.41 -72.74
N ARG A 326 6.67 -83.62 -73.23
CA ARG A 326 7.71 -84.45 -73.87
C ARG A 326 8.19 -83.87 -75.20
N SER A 327 7.32 -83.17 -75.93
CA SER A 327 7.63 -82.69 -77.28
C SER A 327 8.60 -81.51 -77.32
N ASP A 328 8.51 -80.58 -76.36
CA ASP A 328 9.28 -79.33 -76.38
C ASP A 328 9.76 -78.84 -75.00
N GLY A 329 9.48 -79.59 -73.94
CA GLY A 329 9.96 -79.30 -72.60
C GLY A 329 9.21 -78.19 -71.85
N ALA A 330 8.04 -77.74 -72.33
CA ALA A 330 7.22 -76.78 -71.61
C ALA A 330 6.71 -77.32 -70.25
N TRP A 331 6.58 -76.44 -69.25
CA TRP A 331 6.25 -76.82 -67.86
C TRP A 331 4.84 -76.42 -67.46
N ILE A 332 4.18 -77.29 -66.70
CA ILE A 332 2.92 -77.01 -66.01
C ILE A 332 3.07 -77.39 -64.54
N GLY A 333 2.82 -76.44 -63.64
CA GLY A 333 2.71 -76.69 -62.20
C GLY A 333 1.25 -76.87 -61.79
N THR A 334 0.96 -77.83 -60.89
CA THR A 334 -0.37 -78.01 -60.29
C THR A 334 -0.27 -78.17 -58.77
N PRO A 335 -1.30 -77.75 -58.01
CA PRO A 335 -1.39 -78.08 -56.59
C PRO A 335 -1.64 -79.58 -56.39
N ALA A 336 -1.30 -80.11 -55.21
CA ALA A 336 -1.27 -81.56 -54.95
C ALA A 336 -2.58 -82.31 -55.27
N HIS A 337 -3.71 -81.62 -55.17
CA HIS A 337 -5.05 -82.19 -55.32
C HIS A 337 -5.63 -82.07 -56.75
N ARG A 338 -4.91 -81.47 -57.71
CA ARG A 338 -5.40 -81.29 -59.09
C ARG A 338 -4.54 -82.09 -60.07
N ASP A 339 -5.20 -82.96 -60.85
CA ASP A 339 -4.54 -83.77 -61.88
C ASP A 339 -4.41 -82.99 -63.19
N LEU A 340 -3.48 -83.37 -64.07
CA LEU A 340 -3.34 -82.76 -65.39
C LEU A 340 -4.60 -82.93 -66.24
N ARG A 341 -5.32 -84.03 -66.04
CA ARG A 341 -6.62 -84.34 -66.69
C ARG A 341 -7.68 -83.29 -66.42
N ASP A 342 -7.56 -82.55 -65.33
CA ASP A 342 -8.50 -81.52 -64.91
C ASP A 342 -8.18 -80.12 -65.49
N ILE A 343 -7.20 -80.04 -66.40
CA ILE A 343 -6.80 -78.80 -67.08
C ILE A 343 -7.36 -78.83 -68.52
N PRO A 344 -8.38 -78.01 -68.84
CA PRO A 344 -8.98 -77.99 -70.17
C PRO A 344 -7.95 -77.68 -71.25
N GLY A 345 -7.93 -78.48 -72.33
CA GLY A 345 -7.05 -78.28 -73.47
C GLY A 345 -5.64 -78.89 -73.32
N VAL A 346 -5.35 -79.56 -72.19
CA VAL A 346 -4.10 -80.30 -72.00
C VAL A 346 -4.36 -81.79 -72.16
N ASN A 347 -3.60 -82.46 -73.04
CA ASN A 347 -3.59 -83.91 -73.14
C ASN A 347 -2.54 -84.49 -72.15
N PRO A 348 -2.94 -85.24 -71.11
CA PRO A 348 -2.03 -85.72 -70.07
C PRO A 348 -0.92 -86.63 -70.59
N ASP A 349 -1.18 -87.39 -71.66
CA ASP A 349 -0.23 -88.36 -72.20
C ASP A 349 0.99 -87.69 -72.85
N ASP A 350 0.88 -86.40 -73.21
CA ASP A 350 1.97 -85.62 -73.78
C ASP A 350 2.98 -85.14 -72.74
N TYR A 351 2.69 -85.35 -71.45
CA TYR A 351 3.50 -84.85 -70.33
C TYR A 351 4.10 -85.99 -69.50
N GLU A 352 5.18 -85.67 -68.80
CA GLU A 352 5.72 -86.52 -67.74
C GLU A 352 5.82 -85.74 -66.43
N GLU A 353 5.48 -86.39 -65.32
CA GLU A 353 5.64 -85.81 -64.00
C GLU A 353 7.10 -85.88 -63.57
N VAL A 354 7.64 -84.74 -63.15
CA VAL A 354 9.00 -84.61 -62.60
C VAL A 354 8.94 -84.54 -61.08
N LYS A 355 10.01 -84.98 -60.42
CA LYS A 355 10.08 -84.98 -58.96
C LYS A 355 10.71 -83.69 -58.47
N ILE A 356 10.09 -83.03 -57.50
CA ILE A 356 10.73 -81.95 -56.75
C ILE A 356 11.92 -82.53 -55.99
N LYS A 357 13.11 -81.95 -56.18
CA LYS A 357 14.31 -82.35 -55.46
C LYS A 357 14.33 -81.58 -54.14
N VAL A 358 14.07 -82.30 -53.04
CA VAL A 358 14.11 -81.77 -51.67
C VAL A 358 15.53 -81.67 -51.17
#